data_AF-A0A9P5UTU7-F1
#
_entry.id   AF-A0A9P5UTU7-F1
#
_cell.length_a   1.000
_cell.length_b   1.000
_cell.length_c   1.000
_cell.angle_alpha   90.00
_cell.angle_beta   90.00
_cell.angle_gamma   90.00
#
_symmetry.space_group_name_H-M   'P 1'
#
loop_
_entity.id
_entity.type
_entity.pdbx_description
1 polymer ?
#
loop_
_entity_poly.entity_id
_entity_poly.type
_entity_poly.pdbx_seq_one_letter_code
_entity_poly.pdbx_strand_id
1 'polypeptide(L)'
;MLSAVPSTDPASWTVPSTSSSALPKPPYYNLTVKQKAVCQPTFKHRLWLEDSKAQIPQGFDTSISEIESMLPALRDADASVLEYLEYLEGVEERLVNYYNGDRM
;
A
#
# COMPACT_ATOMS: atom_id res chain seq x y z
N MET A 1 -16.73 86.73 -5.93
CA MET A 1 -15.36 87.15 -6.30
C MET A 1 -14.38 86.11 -5.76
N LEU A 2 -13.52 85.60 -6.66
CA LEU A 2 -12.17 85.02 -6.44
C LEU A 2 -12.04 83.90 -5.37
N SER A 3 -12.02 82.61 -5.73
CA SER A 3 -10.89 81.80 -6.29
C SER A 3 -9.92 81.26 -5.23
N ALA A 4 -9.81 79.93 -5.11
CA ALA A 4 -8.58 79.11 -4.91
C ALA A 4 -8.97 77.68 -4.45
N VAL A 5 -9.11 76.70 -5.35
CA VAL A 5 -8.11 75.77 -5.93
C VAL A 5 -8.13 74.40 -5.22
N PRO A 6 -7.99 73.29 -5.98
CA PRO A 6 -8.46 71.95 -5.63
C PRO A 6 -7.35 71.08 -5.03
N SER A 7 -7.72 70.09 -4.24
CA SER A 7 -6.79 69.00 -3.90
C SER A 7 -7.04 67.83 -4.85
N THR A 8 -6.06 67.67 -5.73
CA THR A 8 -5.86 66.55 -6.66
C THR A 8 -5.61 65.28 -5.87
N ASP A 9 -6.47 64.26 -6.01
CA ASP A 9 -6.06 62.87 -5.85
C ASP A 9 -6.01 62.21 -7.24
N PRO A 10 -4.81 61.91 -7.77
CA PRO A 10 -4.66 61.18 -8.99
C PRO A 10 -4.44 59.70 -8.68
N ALA A 11 -5.34 58.84 -9.12
CA ALA A 11 -4.98 57.65 -9.89
C ALA A 11 -6.21 56.75 -10.04
N SER A 12 -6.84 56.91 -11.21
CA SER A 12 -7.55 55.87 -11.92
C SER A 12 -6.82 54.52 -11.82
N TRP A 13 -7.43 53.56 -11.12
CA TRP A 13 -7.24 52.15 -11.40
C TRP A 13 -8.61 51.54 -11.65
N THR A 14 -9.16 51.81 -12.83
CA THR A 14 -10.25 51.00 -13.39
C THR A 14 -9.67 49.60 -13.60
N VAL A 15 -10.01 48.67 -12.70
CA VAL A 15 -9.65 47.25 -12.87
C VAL A 15 -10.39 46.76 -14.11
N PRO A 16 -9.70 46.26 -15.16
CA PRO A 16 -10.42 45.63 -16.24
C PRO A 16 -11.08 44.39 -15.65
N SER A 17 -12.41 44.33 -15.72
CA SER A 17 -13.15 43.10 -15.50
C SER A 17 -12.73 42.15 -16.61
N THR A 18 -11.66 41.38 -16.38
CA THR A 18 -11.32 40.23 -17.19
C THR A 18 -12.52 39.30 -17.08
N SER A 19 -13.30 39.23 -18.14
CA SER A 19 -14.26 38.17 -18.35
C SER A 19 -13.51 36.87 -18.13
N SER A 20 -13.82 36.21 -17.01
CA SER A 20 -13.33 34.88 -16.68
C SER A 20 -13.84 33.94 -17.78
N SER A 21 -13.06 33.77 -18.83
CA SER A 21 -13.26 32.68 -19.78
C SER A 21 -13.21 31.40 -18.93
N ALA A 22 -14.33 30.68 -18.93
CA ALA A 22 -14.49 29.48 -18.13
C ALA A 22 -13.50 28.42 -18.65
N LEU A 23 -12.29 28.40 -18.10
CA LEU A 23 -11.34 27.32 -18.34
C LEU A 23 -12.02 26.02 -17.85
N PRO A 24 -12.03 24.94 -18.66
CA PRO A 24 -12.60 23.67 -18.23
C PRO A 24 -11.86 23.21 -16.96
N LYS A 25 -12.62 23.05 -15.88
CA LYS A 25 -12.09 22.63 -14.58
C LYS A 25 -11.45 21.25 -14.76
N PRO A 26 -10.18 21.05 -14.37
CA PRO A 26 -9.54 19.76 -14.53
C PRO A 26 -10.35 18.70 -13.77
N PRO A 27 -10.50 17.48 -14.31
CA PRO A 27 -11.23 16.42 -13.64
C PRO A 27 -10.66 16.19 -12.24
N TYR A 28 -11.53 16.25 -11.23
CA TYR A 28 -11.16 15.97 -9.86
C TYR A 28 -10.88 14.47 -9.73
N TYR A 29 -9.60 14.10 -9.64
CA TYR A 29 -9.19 12.74 -9.36
C TYR A 29 -9.07 12.55 -7.85
N ASN A 30 -10.03 11.85 -7.25
CA ASN A 30 -9.91 11.42 -5.86
C ASN A 30 -8.83 10.33 -5.75
N LEU A 31 -7.60 10.73 -5.39
CA LEU A 31 -6.46 9.83 -5.23
C LEU A 31 -6.72 8.74 -4.18
N THR A 32 -7.52 9.03 -3.15
CA THR A 32 -7.89 8.08 -2.10
C THR A 32 -8.73 6.93 -2.64
N VAL A 33 -9.63 7.19 -3.60
CA VAL A 33 -10.43 6.13 -4.26
C VAL A 33 -9.53 5.20 -5.07
N LYS A 34 -8.55 5.74 -5.81
CA LYS A 34 -7.60 4.92 -6.57
C LYS A 34 -6.70 4.08 -5.67
N GLN A 35 -6.20 4.66 -4.58
CA GLN A 35 -5.39 3.94 -3.60
C GLN A 35 -6.18 2.78 -2.96
N LYS A 36 -7.42 3.01 -2.52
CA LYS A 36 -8.28 1.96 -1.96
C LYS A 36 -8.57 0.84 -2.97
N ALA A 37 -8.85 1.19 -4.22
CA ALA A 37 -9.13 0.21 -5.28
C ALA A 37 -7.92 -0.69 -5.58
N VAL A 38 -6.70 -0.16 -5.55
CA VAL A 38 -5.46 -0.93 -5.74
C VAL A 38 -5.13 -1.79 -4.53
N CYS A 39 -5.40 -1.31 -3.30
CA CYS A 39 -5.12 -2.07 -2.09
C CYS A 39 -6.06 -3.27 -1.87
N GLN A 40 -7.31 -3.21 -2.36
CA GLN A 40 -8.31 -4.25 -2.08
C GLN A 40 -7.93 -5.64 -2.63
N PRO A 41 -7.53 -5.83 -3.90
CA PRO A 41 -7.15 -7.14 -4.40
C PRO A 41 -5.95 -7.73 -3.65
N THR A 42 -4.93 -6.91 -3.40
CA THR A 42 -3.72 -7.35 -2.68
C THR A 42 -4.04 -7.77 -1.24
N PHE A 43 -4.91 -7.02 -0.56
CA PHE A 43 -5.32 -7.35 0.80
C PHE A 43 -6.16 -8.63 0.84
N LYS A 44 -7.11 -8.79 -0.09
CA LYS A 44 -7.92 -10.02 -0.19
C LYS A 44 -7.07 -11.24 -0.51
N HIS A 45 -6.11 -11.11 -1.42
CA HIS A 45 -5.18 -12.19 -1.76
C HIS A 45 -4.30 -12.57 -0.57
N ARG A 46 -3.78 -11.59 0.18
CA ARG A 46 -3.02 -11.84 1.40
C ARG A 46 -3.86 -12.61 2.43
N LEU A 47 -5.07 -12.13 2.69
CA LEU A 47 -5.98 -12.77 3.65
C LEU A 47 -6.32 -14.21 3.23
N TRP A 48 -6.54 -14.44 1.93
CA TRP A 48 -6.76 -15.77 1.39
C TRP A 48 -5.54 -16.68 1.56
N LEU A 49 -4.31 -16.18 1.36
CA LEU A 49 -3.10 -16.94 1.60
C LEU A 49 -2.90 -17.28 3.08
N GLU A 50 -3.16 -16.33 3.97
CA GLU A 50 -3.10 -16.54 5.42
C GLU A 50 -4.09 -17.64 5.85
N ASP A 51 -5.33 -17.57 5.37
CA ASP A 51 -6.34 -18.60 5.64
C ASP A 51 -5.94 -19.97 5.06
N SER A 52 -5.44 -20.00 3.82
CA SER A 52 -5.00 -21.24 3.17
C SER A 52 -3.83 -21.88 3.90
N LYS A 53 -2.87 -21.09 4.38
CA LYS A 53 -1.71 -21.59 5.14
C LYS A 53 -2.07 -22.10 6.54
N ALA A 54 -3.16 -21.61 7.11
CA ALA A 54 -3.66 -22.04 8.42
C ALA A 54 -4.37 -23.40 8.36
N GLN A 55 -4.84 -23.82 7.17
CA GLN A 55 -5.44 -25.13 6.98
C GLN A 55 -4.38 -26.24 7.03
N ILE A 56 -4.73 -27.36 7.65
CA ILE A 56 -3.89 -28.57 7.70
C ILE A 56 -4.20 -29.42 6.46
N PRO A 57 -3.24 -29.65 5.56
CA PRO A 57 -3.46 -30.52 4.41
C PRO A 57 -3.71 -31.97 4.84
N GLN A 58 -4.46 -32.73 4.04
CA GLN A 58 -4.83 -34.10 4.37
C GLN A 58 -3.57 -34.98 4.49
N GLY A 59 -3.48 -35.78 5.56
CA GLY A 59 -2.34 -36.67 5.81
C GLY A 59 -1.16 -36.01 6.53
N PHE A 60 -1.30 -34.76 6.98
CA PHE A 60 -0.30 -34.07 7.78
C PHE A 60 -0.84 -33.65 9.15
N ASP A 61 0.08 -33.45 10.09
CA ASP A 61 -0.26 -33.13 11.49
C ASP A 61 -0.23 -31.62 11.81
N THR A 62 0.50 -30.83 11.02
CA THR A 62 0.71 -29.38 11.26
C THR A 62 0.26 -28.53 10.07
N SER A 63 0.07 -27.23 10.23
CA SER A 63 -0.22 -26.33 9.10
C SER A 63 1.06 -25.73 8.49
N ILE A 64 0.97 -25.12 7.30
CA ILE A 64 2.12 -24.40 6.71
C ILE A 64 2.46 -23.17 7.55
N SER A 65 1.45 -22.48 8.07
CA SER A 65 1.65 -21.36 8.99
C SER A 65 2.42 -21.77 10.24
N GLU A 66 2.17 -22.98 10.76
CA GLU A 66 2.85 -23.50 11.94
C GLU A 66 4.31 -23.86 11.63
N ILE A 67 4.56 -24.54 10.50
CA ILE A 67 5.92 -24.81 10.02
C ILE A 67 6.73 -23.52 9.90
N GLU A 68 6.19 -22.50 9.24
CA GLU A 68 6.88 -21.22 9.07
C GLU A 68 7.14 -20.52 10.40
N SER A 69 6.26 -20.69 11.40
CA SER A 69 6.44 -20.12 12.73
C SER A 69 7.50 -20.83 13.58
N MET A 70 7.80 -22.08 13.27
CA MET A 70 8.82 -22.88 13.95
C MET A 70 10.23 -22.66 13.40
N LEU A 71 10.37 -21.99 12.25
CA LEU A 71 11.68 -21.70 11.69
C LEU A 71 12.45 -20.74 12.61
N PRO A 72 13.74 -20.99 12.87
CA PRO A 72 14.58 -20.11 13.68
C PRO A 72 14.60 -18.67 13.14
N ALA A 73 14.69 -17.69 14.04
CA ALA A 73 14.80 -16.29 13.63
C ALA A 73 16.15 -16.05 12.93
N LEU A 74 16.12 -15.40 11.76
CA LEU A 74 17.32 -14.98 11.04
C LEU A 74 17.78 -13.56 11.41
N ARG A 75 17.07 -12.87 12.31
CA ARG A 75 17.25 -11.45 12.60
C ARG A 75 17.19 -11.19 14.10
N ASP A 76 18.15 -11.71 14.84
CA ASP A 76 18.35 -11.43 16.27
C ASP A 76 19.84 -11.62 16.63
N ALA A 77 20.25 -11.16 17.82
CA ALA A 77 21.63 -11.31 18.28
C ALA A 77 22.08 -12.78 18.36
N ASP A 78 21.14 -13.69 18.59
CA ASP A 78 21.34 -15.13 18.70
C ASP A 78 20.99 -15.89 17.41
N ALA A 79 20.74 -15.20 16.30
CA ALA A 79 20.34 -15.83 15.04
C ALA A 79 21.47 -16.68 14.45
N SER A 80 21.17 -17.95 14.17
CA SER A 80 22.09 -18.90 13.55
C SER A 80 21.58 -19.34 12.18
N VAL A 81 22.36 -19.04 11.13
CA VAL A 81 22.06 -19.51 9.77
C VAL A 81 22.18 -21.02 9.66
N LEU A 82 23.13 -21.64 10.37
CA LEU A 82 23.31 -23.09 10.33
C LEU A 82 22.11 -23.82 10.93
N GLU A 83 21.63 -23.35 12.08
CA GLU A 83 20.43 -23.89 12.73
C GLU A 83 19.18 -23.70 11.87
N TYR A 84 19.06 -22.53 11.23
CA TYR A 84 17.98 -22.27 10.28
C TYR A 84 17.99 -23.26 9.10
N LEU A 85 19.17 -23.51 8.51
CA LEU A 85 19.30 -24.43 7.38
C LEU A 85 19.00 -25.88 7.78
N GLU A 86 19.45 -26.32 8.96
CA GLU A 86 19.14 -27.64 9.50
C GLU A 86 17.63 -27.83 9.70
N TYR A 87 16.96 -26.83 10.27
CA TYR A 87 15.50 -26.86 10.40
C TYR A 87 14.79 -26.83 9.05
N LEU A 88 15.29 -26.02 8.10
CA LEU A 88 14.71 -25.88 6.78
C LEU A 88 14.78 -27.19 6.00
N GLU A 89 15.89 -27.92 6.05
CA GLU A 89 16.06 -29.22 5.38
C GLU A 89 14.96 -30.22 5.79
N GLY A 90 14.54 -30.22 7.05
CA GLY A 90 13.47 -31.09 7.55
C GLY A 90 12.07 -30.75 7.04
N VAL A 91 11.84 -29.53 6.54
CA VAL A 91 10.51 -29.05 6.12
C VAL A 91 10.46 -28.59 4.65
N GLU A 92 11.60 -28.57 3.96
CA GLU A 92 11.76 -28.01 2.62
C GLU A 92 10.84 -28.69 1.60
N GLU A 93 10.84 -30.02 1.53
CA GLU A 93 9.99 -30.78 0.60
C GLU A 93 8.52 -30.37 0.73
N ARG A 94 8.06 -30.21 1.98
CA ARG A 94 6.67 -29.88 2.28
C ARG A 94 6.32 -28.45 1.89
N LEU A 95 7.22 -27.50 2.13
CA LEU A 95 7.06 -26.11 1.68
C LEU A 95 7.05 -26.03 0.15
N VAL A 96 7.97 -26.73 -0.51
CA VAL A 96 8.08 -26.79 -1.97
C VAL A 96 6.78 -27.34 -2.58
N ASN A 97 6.27 -28.47 -2.07
CA ASN A 97 5.02 -29.07 -2.56
C ASN A 97 3.84 -28.09 -2.41
N TYR A 98 3.71 -27.43 -1.25
CA TYR A 98 2.64 -26.47 -1.01
C TYR A 98 2.69 -25.26 -1.96
N TYR A 99 3.86 -24.62 -2.11
CA TYR A 99 4.01 -23.42 -2.93
C TYR A 99 3.94 -23.68 -4.44
N ASN A 100 4.31 -24.89 -4.88
CA ASN A 100 4.17 -25.30 -6.27
C ASN A 100 2.76 -25.81 -6.60
N GLY A 101 1.89 -25.96 -5.60
CA GLY A 101 0.52 -26.45 -5.79
C GLY A 101 0.45 -27.96 -6.04
N ASP A 102 1.50 -28.70 -5.70
CA ASP A 102 1.49 -30.16 -5.73
C ASP A 102 0.59 -30.64 -4.60
N ARG A 103 -0.62 -31.04 -4.99
CA ARG A 103 -1.60 -31.69 -4.10
C ARG A 103 -1.09 -33.08 -3.76
N MET A 104 -0.44 -33.23 -2.60
CA MET A 104 -0.37 -34.50 -1.89
C MET A 104 -1.64 -34.67 -1.06
#